data_AF-A0A8T1Y1S1-F1
#
_entry.id   AF-A0A8T1Y1S1-F1
#
_cell.length_a   1.000
_cell.length_b   1.000
_cell.length_c   1.000
_cell.angle_alpha   90.00
_cell.angle_beta   90.00
_cell.angle_gamma   90.00
#
_symmetry.space_group_name_H-M   'P 1'
#
loop_
_entity.id
_entity.type
_entity.pdbx_description
1 polymer ?
#
loop_
_entity_poly.entity_id
_entity_poly.type
_entity_poly.pdbx_seq_one_letter_code
_entity_poly.pdbx_strand_id
1 'polypeptide(L)'
;MRCTTLFMVFSVFICLILSHVQEVEAGAPPQDCWNLVTFPGKCGFHGKKKCFKEMESKYQQRFLQCTCKNLKEEPKSPKEEHDCICQRANPYDCNS
;
A
#
# COMPACT_ATOMS: atom_id res chain seq x y z
N MET A 1 49.50 -9.37 26.91
CA MET A 1 49.13 -8.00 26.50
C MET A 1 48.77 -7.84 25.01
N ARG A 2 49.13 -8.77 24.11
CA ARG A 2 48.74 -8.68 22.68
C ARG A 2 47.26 -9.00 22.41
N CYS A 3 46.63 -9.82 23.25
CA CYS A 3 45.22 -10.19 23.08
C CYS A 3 44.26 -9.04 23.37
N THR A 4 44.51 -8.23 24.42
CA THR A 4 43.63 -7.11 24.81
C THR A 4 43.52 -6.04 23.73
N THR A 5 44.62 -5.75 23.03
CA THR A 5 44.63 -4.86 21.86
C THR A 5 43.82 -5.40 20.70
N LEU A 6 43.86 -6.71 20.44
CA LEU A 6 43.08 -7.32 19.36
C LEU A 6 41.58 -7.31 19.66
N PHE A 7 41.19 -7.54 20.92
CA PHE A 7 39.80 -7.44 21.35
C PHE A 7 39.26 -6.02 21.21
N MET A 8 40.03 -5.00 21.62
CA MET A 8 39.62 -3.59 21.46
C MET A 8 39.42 -3.22 19.99
N VAL A 9 40.34 -3.62 19.12
CA VAL A 9 40.24 -3.37 17.68
C VAL A 9 39.02 -4.07 17.08
N PHE A 10 38.79 -5.34 17.42
CA PHE A 10 37.61 -6.08 16.96
C PHE A 10 36.29 -5.45 17.42
N SER A 11 36.24 -4.96 18.66
CA SER A 11 35.08 -4.26 19.22
C SER A 11 34.74 -3.00 18.43
N VAL A 12 35.76 -2.19 18.11
CA VAL A 12 35.58 -0.97 17.31
C VAL A 12 35.08 -1.29 15.90
N PHE A 13 35.60 -2.35 15.27
CA PHE A 13 35.13 -2.80 13.96
C PHE A 13 33.66 -3.23 13.99
N ILE A 14 33.23 -3.97 15.02
CA ILE A 14 31.82 -4.35 15.18
C ILE A 14 30.94 -3.11 15.38
N CYS A 15 31.35 -2.16 16.22
CA CYS A 15 30.60 -0.92 16.43
C CYS A 15 30.48 -0.10 15.14
N LEU A 16 31.55 -0.01 14.33
CA LEU A 16 31.52 0.67 13.03
C LEU A 16 30.57 -0.03 12.05
N ILE A 17 30.54 -1.37 12.03
CA ILE A 17 29.60 -2.14 11.22
C ILE A 17 28.15 -1.85 11.68
N LEU A 18 27.90 -1.86 12.99
CA LEU A 18 26.57 -1.56 13.55
C LEU A 18 26.13 -0.11 13.28
N SER A 19 27.04 0.87 13.31
CA SER A 19 26.75 2.27 12.95
C SER A 19 26.52 2.47 11.46
N HIS A 20 27.07 1.62 10.59
CA HIS A 20 26.90 1.69 9.14
C HIS A 20 25.72 0.84 8.64
N VAL A 21 25.19 -0.07 9.47
CA VAL A 21 23.83 -0.60 9.31
C VAL A 21 22.89 0.49 9.78
N GLN A 22 22.76 1.51 8.93
CA GLN A 22 21.59 2.36 8.89
C GLN A 22 20.39 1.42 8.99
N GLU A 23 19.55 1.63 10.01
CA GLU A 23 18.35 0.87 10.28
C GLU A 23 17.52 0.77 8.99
N VAL A 24 17.76 -0.28 8.21
CA VAL A 24 16.76 -0.79 7.30
C VAL A 24 15.83 -1.51 8.26
N GLU A 25 14.98 -0.73 8.93
CA GLU A 25 13.73 -1.27 9.42
C GLU A 25 13.14 -1.98 8.20
N ALA A 26 13.32 -3.30 8.18
CA ALA A 26 12.61 -4.18 7.30
C ALA A 26 11.17 -4.15 7.79
N GLY A 27 10.51 -3.00 7.57
CA GLY A 27 9.09 -2.84 7.73
C GLY A 27 8.46 -4.02 7.01
N ALA A 28 7.54 -4.69 7.70
CA ALA A 28 6.86 -5.87 7.21
C ALA A 28 6.61 -5.78 5.69
N PRO A 29 6.78 -6.88 4.94
CA PRO A 29 6.66 -6.86 3.48
C PRO A 29 5.41 -6.07 3.11
N PRO A 30 5.51 -5.14 2.15
CA PRO A 30 4.42 -4.25 1.82
C PRO A 30 3.14 -5.07 1.61
N GLN A 31 2.18 -4.92 2.52
CA GLN A 31 0.91 -5.61 2.38
C GLN A 31 0.20 -5.03 1.16
N ASP A 32 -0.58 -5.87 0.46
CA ASP A 32 -1.38 -5.41 -0.66
C ASP A 32 -2.31 -4.28 -0.17
N CYS A 33 -2.02 -3.05 -0.62
CA CYS A 33 -2.77 -1.88 -0.21
C CYS A 33 -3.96 -1.65 -1.15
N TRP A 34 -5.17 -1.83 -0.63
CA TRP A 34 -6.41 -1.66 -1.39
C TRP A 34 -7.20 -0.46 -0.89
N ASN A 35 -7.66 0.39 -1.82
CA ASN A 35 -8.64 1.44 -1.55
C ASN A 35 -10.03 1.00 -2.00
N LEU A 36 -11.04 1.28 -1.19
CA LEU A 36 -12.45 1.08 -1.51
C LEU A 36 -13.17 2.43 -1.52
N VAL A 37 -13.86 2.74 -2.62
CA VAL A 37 -14.74 3.91 -2.71
C VAL A 37 -16.03 3.52 -3.40
N THR A 38 -17.15 3.91 -2.79
CA THR A 38 -18.48 3.75 -3.36
C THR A 38 -18.83 4.93 -4.25
N PHE A 39 -19.32 4.64 -5.45
CA PHE A 39 -19.79 5.61 -6.43
C PHE A 39 -21.25 5.34 -6.80
N PRO A 40 -22.02 6.39 -7.17
CA PRO A 40 -23.39 6.21 -7.64
C PRO A 40 -23.44 5.53 -9.01
N GLY A 41 -24.50 4.76 -9.24
CA GLY A 41 -24.76 3.96 -10.44
C GLY A 41 -24.25 2.52 -10.30
N LYS A 42 -24.24 1.80 -11.42
CA LYS A 42 -23.82 0.40 -11.49
C LYS A 42 -22.56 0.18 -12.34
N CYS A 43 -21.84 -0.89 -12.02
CA CYS A 43 -20.82 -1.48 -12.84
C CYS A 43 -21.42 -1.94 -14.18
N GLY A 44 -21.18 -1.16 -15.23
CA GLY A 44 -21.43 -1.56 -16.62
C GLY A 44 -20.25 -2.34 -17.22
N PHE A 45 -20.31 -2.58 -18.53
CA PHE A 45 -19.25 -3.27 -19.30
C PHE A 45 -17.86 -2.62 -19.13
N HIS A 46 -17.81 -1.29 -19.00
CA HIS A 46 -16.58 -0.53 -18.76
C HIS A 46 -16.38 -0.13 -17.29
N GLY A 47 -17.09 -0.75 -16.34
CA GLY A 47 -17.06 -0.39 -14.91
C GLY A 47 -15.64 -0.38 -14.34
N LYS A 48 -14.82 -1.39 -14.66
CA LYS A 48 -13.41 -1.45 -14.25
C LYS A 48 -12.58 -0.25 -14.72
N LYS A 49 -12.73 0.15 -15.99
CA LYS A 49 -12.01 1.28 -16.58
C LYS A 49 -12.48 2.61 -16.00
N LYS A 50 -13.78 2.72 -15.72
CA LYS A 50 -14.38 3.89 -15.06
C LYS A 50 -13.84 4.04 -13.62
N CYS A 51 -13.88 2.97 -12.83
CA CYS A 51 -13.31 2.92 -11.48
C CYS A 51 -11.84 3.37 -11.47
N PHE A 52 -11.04 2.91 -12.43
CA PHE A 52 -9.64 3.31 -12.56
C PHE A 52 -9.49 4.82 -12.67
N LYS A 53 -10.22 5.45 -13.60
CA LYS A 53 -10.16 6.90 -13.83
C LYS A 53 -10.68 7.70 -12.64
N GLU A 54 -11.78 7.26 -12.03
CA GLU A 54 -12.37 7.96 -10.88
C GLU A 54 -11.46 7.88 -9.65
N MET A 55 -10.85 6.72 -9.41
CA MET A 55 -9.87 6.54 -8.32
C MET A 55 -8.58 7.32 -8.57
N GLU A 56 -8.02 7.27 -9.78
CA GLU A 56 -6.85 8.09 -10.16
C GLU A 56 -7.14 9.58 -9.98
N SER A 57 -8.33 10.03 -10.38
CA SER A 57 -8.73 11.44 -10.22
C SER A 57 -8.91 11.83 -8.75
N LYS A 58 -9.49 10.95 -7.93
CA LYS A 58 -9.76 11.22 -6.51
C LYS A 58 -8.50 11.24 -5.66
N TYR A 59 -7.60 10.31 -5.89
CA TYR A 59 -6.41 10.12 -5.05
C TYR A 59 -5.12 10.64 -5.69
N GLN A 60 -5.17 11.11 -6.94
CA GLN A 60 -4.01 11.60 -7.70
C GLN A 60 -2.81 10.63 -7.71
N GLN A 61 -3.10 9.33 -7.64
CA GLN A 61 -2.09 8.27 -7.55
C GLN A 61 -2.38 7.17 -8.57
N ARG A 62 -1.35 6.37 -8.89
CA ARG A 62 -1.48 5.22 -9.78
C ARG A 62 -1.97 3.99 -9.04
N PHE A 63 -2.84 3.25 -9.71
CA PHE A 63 -3.36 1.96 -9.26
C PHE A 63 -2.86 0.85 -10.18
N LEU A 64 -2.67 -0.36 -9.64
CA LEU A 64 -2.25 -1.53 -10.42
C LEU A 64 -3.45 -2.25 -11.01
N GLN A 65 -4.47 -2.45 -10.19
CA GLN A 65 -5.69 -3.13 -10.56
C GLN A 65 -6.87 -2.55 -9.81
N CYS A 66 -8.03 -2.58 -10.48
CA CYS A 66 -9.30 -2.18 -9.91
C CYS A 66 -10.35 -3.25 -10.21
N THR A 67 -11.28 -3.41 -9.28
CA THR A 67 -12.47 -4.23 -9.41
C THR A 67 -13.69 -3.35 -9.18
N CYS A 68 -14.74 -3.60 -9.97
CA CYS A 68 -16.02 -2.91 -9.82
C CYS A 68 -17.02 -3.93 -9.29
N LYS A 69 -17.69 -3.64 -8.17
CA LYS A 69 -18.68 -4.50 -7.55
C LYS A 69 -19.97 -3.73 -7.32
N ASN A 70 -21.08 -4.18 -7.90
CA ASN A 70 -22.39 -3.61 -7.59
C ASN A 70 -22.73 -3.90 -6.13
N LEU A 71 -23.16 -2.88 -5.39
CA LEU A 71 -23.82 -3.09 -4.12
C LEU A 71 -25.17 -3.74 -4.43
N LYS A 72 -25.50 -4.81 -3.72
CA LYS A 72 -26.81 -5.44 -3.85
C LYS A 72 -27.85 -4.39 -3.45
N GLU A 73 -28.93 -4.30 -4.21
CA GLU A 73 -30.08 -3.47 -3.84
C GLU A 73 -30.58 -3.92 -2.48
N GLU A 74 -30.18 -3.22 -1.42
CA GLU A 74 -30.88 -3.30 -0.17
C GLU A 74 -32.27 -2.70 -0.41
N PRO A 75 -33.36 -3.31 0.09
CA PRO A 75 -34.73 -2.85 -0.17
C PRO A 75 -35.03 -1.41 0.33
N LYS A 76 -34.05 -0.72 0.91
CA LYS A 76 -34.14 0.63 1.47
C LYS A 76 -33.20 1.65 0.82
N SER A 77 -32.34 1.29 -0.13
CA SER A 77 -31.47 2.24 -0.83
C SER A 77 -32.07 2.61 -2.19
N PRO A 78 -32.67 3.80 -2.36
CA PRO A 78 -33.30 4.22 -3.61
C PRO A 78 -32.32 4.53 -4.76
N LYS A 79 -31.02 4.31 -4.56
CA LYS A 79 -29.97 4.66 -5.51
C LYS A 79 -29.11 3.42 -5.77
N GLU A 80 -29.00 3.03 -7.04
CA GLU A 80 -28.00 2.05 -7.48
C GLU A 80 -26.61 2.60 -7.11
N GLU A 81 -25.79 1.79 -6.45
CA GLU A 81 -24.42 2.14 -6.06
C GLU A 81 -23.46 0.99 -6.42
N HIS A 82 -22.18 1.32 -6.62
CA HIS A 82 -21.13 0.34 -6.85
C HIS A 82 -19.84 0.71 -6.12
N ASP A 83 -19.14 -0.31 -5.66
CA ASP A 83 -17.81 -0.19 -5.07
C ASP A 83 -16.73 -0.33 -6.14
N CYS A 84 -15.82 0.63 -6.14
CA CYS A 84 -14.53 0.53 -6.81
C CYS A 84 -13.49 0.11 -5.78
N ILE A 85 -12.86 -1.04 -5.99
CA ILE A 85 -11.85 -1.62 -5.11
C ILE A 85 -10.54 -1.66 -5.89
N CYS A 86 -9.57 -0.81 -5.54
CA CYS A 86 -8.34 -0.62 -6.32
C CYS A 86 -7.08 -0.80 -5.50
N GLN A 87 -6.14 -1.60 -6.01
CA GLN A 87 -4.83 -1.81 -5.41
C GLN A 87 -3.90 -0.65 -5.79
N ARG A 88 -3.28 0.00 -4.80
CA ARG A 88 -2.27 1.04 -5.02
C ARG A 88 -1.03 0.47 -5.67
N ALA A 89 -0.36 1.27 -6.50
CA ALA A 89 0.96 0.92 -7.03
C ALA A 89 2.07 1.07 -5.99
N ASN A 90 1.92 1.99 -5.04
CA ASN A 90 2.84 2.15 -3.92
C ASN A 90 2.19 1.62 -2.63
N PRO A 91 2.63 0.45 -2.12
CA PRO A 91 2.08 -0.13 -0.91
C PRO A 91 2.52 0.58 0.39
N TYR A 92 3.57 1.42 0.34
CA TYR A 92 4.04 2.18 1.51
C TYR A 92 3.12 3.35 1.90
N ASP A 93 2.28 3.83 0.97
CA ASP A 93 1.40 4.98 1.21
C ASP A 93 0.08 4.59 1.91
N CYS A 94 -0.08 3.34 2.34
CA CYS A 94 -1.34 2.86 2.93
C CYS A 94 -1.62 3.43 4.34
N ASN A 95 -0.58 3.86 5.06
CA ASN A 95 -0.65 4.23 6.48
C ASN A 95 -0.57 5.75 6.75
N SER A 96 -0.70 6.60 5.72
CA SER A 96 -0.61 8.06 5.88
C SER A 96 -1.95 8.74 6.14
#